data_AF-A0A1M5P617-F1
#
_entry.id   AF-A0A1M5P617-F1
#
_cell.length_a   1.000
_cell.length_b   1.000
_cell.length_c   1.000
_cell.angle_alpha   90.00
_cell.angle_beta   90.00
_cell.angle_gamma   90.00
#
_symmetry.space_group_name_H-M   'P 1'
#
loop_
_entity.id
_entity.type
_entity.pdbx_description
1 polymer ?
#
loop_
_entity_poly.entity_id
_entity_poly.type
_entity_poly.pdbx_seq_one_letter_code
_entity_poly.pdbx_strand_id
1 'polypeptide(L)'
;MRKWPASDSDEIPTPELVAAWAALDTVASERVPLWAAHWLARGHDGEALRTLAGLNEADPREVNDILRAALANCDVTVPDSPGAAAHVAFIAFARLLADDRVTERWVLDRVGEVVSDSCYADSVLDLPLGQILALDDEWGTDWGRPEQELAIEIQDACKDQLAMSHTSA
;
A
#
# COMPACT_ATOMS: atom_id res chain seq x y z
N MET A 1 -2.72 5.42 -14.97
CA MET A 1 -2.36 4.87 -13.66
C MET A 1 -0.87 4.71 -13.58
N ARG A 2 -0.21 5.38 -12.63
CA ARG A 2 1.20 5.16 -12.33
C ARG A 2 1.23 4.02 -11.31
N LYS A 3 1.68 2.83 -11.71
CA LYS A 3 1.80 1.69 -10.77
C LYS A 3 2.78 2.07 -9.66
N TRP A 4 2.41 1.82 -8.41
CA TRP A 4 3.25 2.08 -7.25
C TRP A 4 3.98 0.79 -6.82
N PRO A 5 5.22 0.88 -6.31
CA PRO A 5 6.08 2.05 -6.20
C PRO A 5 6.49 2.63 -7.54
N ALA A 6 6.57 3.97 -7.58
CA ALA A 6 7.07 4.70 -8.74
C ALA A 6 8.35 4.05 -9.24
N SER A 7 8.51 3.95 -10.57
CA SER A 7 9.59 3.20 -11.22
C SER A 7 11.00 3.58 -10.73
N ASP A 8 11.16 4.78 -10.18
CA ASP A 8 12.44 5.33 -9.68
C ASP A 8 12.65 5.18 -8.16
N SER A 9 11.69 4.61 -7.43
CA SER A 9 11.86 4.35 -5.99
C SER A 9 12.63 3.04 -5.78
N ASP A 10 13.81 3.10 -5.17
CA ASP A 10 14.60 1.93 -4.72
C ASP A 10 14.00 1.25 -3.48
N GLU A 11 12.83 1.71 -3.02
CA GLU A 11 12.18 1.14 -1.86
C GLU A 11 11.67 -0.27 -2.12
N ILE A 12 12.07 -1.19 -1.24
CA ILE A 12 11.58 -2.56 -1.23
C ILE A 12 10.37 -2.65 -0.29
N PRO A 13 9.14 -2.80 -0.82
CA PRO A 13 7.94 -2.93 -0.01
C PRO A 13 8.01 -4.21 0.83
N THR A 14 7.28 -4.24 1.94
CA THR A 14 7.12 -5.46 2.72
C THR A 14 6.16 -6.43 2.02
N PRO A 15 6.21 -7.73 2.32
CA PRO A 15 5.27 -8.70 1.76
C PRO A 15 3.81 -8.35 2.07
N GLU A 16 3.50 -7.82 3.25
CA GLU A 16 2.14 -7.39 3.65
C GLU A 16 1.62 -6.27 2.77
N LEU A 17 2.47 -5.30 2.45
CA LEU A 17 2.10 -4.19 1.59
C LEU A 17 1.83 -4.67 0.15
N VAL A 18 2.66 -5.58 -0.37
CA VAL A 18 2.40 -6.18 -1.68
C VAL A 18 1.14 -7.06 -1.67
N ALA A 19 0.83 -7.73 -0.55
CA ALA A 19 -0.41 -8.49 -0.39
C ALA A 19 -1.65 -7.59 -0.43
N ALA A 20 -1.59 -6.42 0.21
CA ALA A 20 -2.65 -5.41 0.14
C ALA A 20 -2.85 -4.91 -1.30
N TRP A 21 -1.77 -4.61 -2.02
CA TRP A 21 -1.84 -4.21 -3.42
C TRP A 21 -2.37 -5.34 -4.32
N ALA A 22 -2.04 -6.59 -4.02
CA ALA A 22 -2.55 -7.75 -4.76
C ALA A 22 -4.06 -7.89 -4.60
N ALA A 23 -4.60 -7.59 -3.42
CA ALA A 23 -6.05 -7.57 -3.18
C ALA A 23 -6.76 -6.41 -3.89
N LEU A 24 -6.06 -5.30 -4.15
CA LEU A 24 -6.57 -4.12 -4.85
C LEU A 24 -6.28 -4.13 -6.37
N ASP A 25 -5.63 -5.17 -6.89
CA ASP A 25 -5.20 -5.29 -8.29
C ASP A 25 -4.27 -4.15 -8.79
N THR A 26 -3.45 -3.60 -7.88
CA THR A 26 -2.57 -2.43 -8.16
C THR A 26 -1.08 -2.76 -8.23
N VAL A 27 -0.71 -4.03 -8.12
CA VAL A 27 0.70 -4.47 -8.04
C VAL A 27 1.46 -4.15 -9.33
N ALA A 28 2.64 -3.54 -9.17
CA ALA A 28 3.64 -3.42 -10.23
C ALA A 28 4.30 -4.79 -10.49
N SER A 29 3.59 -5.69 -11.19
CA SER A 29 4.02 -7.07 -11.46
C SER A 29 5.46 -7.17 -11.99
N GLU A 30 5.89 -6.20 -12.79
CA GLU A 30 7.23 -6.12 -13.36
C GLU A 30 8.36 -5.96 -12.31
N ARG A 31 8.05 -5.47 -11.11
CA ARG A 31 9.01 -5.26 -10.01
C ARG A 31 8.98 -6.34 -8.96
N VAL A 32 7.89 -7.10 -8.90
CA VAL A 32 7.68 -8.15 -7.89
C VAL A 32 8.83 -9.16 -7.85
N PRO A 33 9.41 -9.63 -8.97
CA PRO A 33 10.56 -10.53 -8.92
C PRO A 33 11.77 -9.95 -8.16
N LEU A 34 12.06 -8.66 -8.35
CA LEU A 34 13.13 -7.99 -7.63
C LEU A 34 12.84 -7.94 -6.13
N TRP A 35 11.62 -7.57 -5.73
CA TRP A 35 11.25 -7.54 -4.32
C TRP A 35 11.31 -8.93 -3.67
N ALA A 36 10.85 -9.96 -4.39
CA ALA A 36 10.96 -11.34 -3.95
C ALA A 36 12.43 -11.76 -3.68
N ALA A 37 13.36 -11.35 -4.55
CA ALA A 37 14.80 -11.57 -4.32
C ALA A 37 15.30 -10.89 -3.03
N HIS A 38 14.83 -9.67 -2.74
CA HIS A 38 15.15 -8.99 -1.49
C HIS A 38 14.53 -9.66 -0.26
N TRP A 39 13.30 -10.19 -0.36
CA TRP A 39 12.67 -10.92 0.75
C TRP A 39 13.41 -12.22 1.07
N LEU A 40 13.90 -12.94 0.04
CA LEU A 40 14.81 -14.08 0.22
C LEU A 40 16.08 -13.68 0.97
N ALA A 41 16.72 -12.58 0.56
CA ALA A 41 17.91 -12.08 1.22
C ALA A 41 17.66 -11.65 2.69
N ARG A 42 16.42 -11.33 3.05
CA ARG A 42 15.99 -10.99 4.42
C ARG A 42 15.59 -12.20 5.27
N GLY A 43 15.62 -13.41 4.70
CA GLY A 43 15.40 -14.66 5.43
C GLY A 43 14.04 -15.33 5.23
N HIS A 44 13.15 -14.76 4.42
CA HIS A 44 11.99 -15.50 3.94
C HIS A 44 12.45 -16.58 2.95
N ASP A 45 11.73 -17.69 2.83
CA ASP A 45 12.16 -18.75 1.94
C ASP A 45 11.02 -19.68 1.48
N GLY A 46 11.24 -20.27 0.32
CA GLY A 46 10.55 -21.44 -0.18
C GLY A 46 10.19 -21.33 -1.66
N GLU A 47 9.59 -22.39 -2.17
CA GLU A 47 9.60 -22.69 -3.61
C GLU A 47 8.97 -21.58 -4.45
N ALA A 48 7.75 -21.14 -4.13
CA ALA A 48 7.07 -20.11 -4.91
C ALA A 48 7.81 -18.76 -4.85
N LEU A 49 8.40 -18.42 -3.71
CA LEU A 49 9.17 -17.20 -3.54
C LEU A 49 10.47 -17.22 -4.36
N ARG A 50 11.19 -18.34 -4.38
CA ARG A 50 12.39 -18.52 -5.23
C ARG A 50 12.06 -18.48 -6.72
N THR A 51 10.97 -19.13 -7.12
CA THR A 51 10.49 -19.09 -8.50
C THR A 51 10.14 -17.67 -8.90
N LEU A 52 9.38 -16.94 -8.07
CA LEU A 52 9.03 -15.55 -8.32
C LEU A 52 10.27 -14.65 -8.43
N ALA A 53 11.26 -14.82 -7.56
CA ALA A 53 12.53 -14.08 -7.61
C ALA A 53 13.37 -14.37 -8.86
N GLY A 54 13.18 -15.55 -9.47
CA GLY A 54 13.89 -15.98 -10.67
C GLY A 54 13.25 -15.52 -11.99
N LEU A 55 12.04 -14.93 -11.95
CA LEU A 55 11.38 -14.44 -13.15
C LEU A 55 12.11 -13.20 -13.71
N ASN A 56 12.59 -13.29 -14.94
CA ASN A 56 13.17 -12.17 -15.69
C ASN A 56 12.24 -11.78 -16.83
N GLU A 57 12.06 -10.47 -17.09
CA GLU A 57 11.10 -9.95 -18.08
C GLU A 57 9.67 -10.52 -17.88
N ALA A 58 9.25 -10.61 -16.62
CA ALA A 58 8.12 -11.42 -16.21
C ALA A 58 6.79 -11.00 -16.85
N ASP A 59 6.08 -11.97 -17.43
CA ASP A 59 4.68 -11.79 -17.83
C ASP A 59 3.87 -11.42 -16.57
N PRO A 60 3.15 -10.28 -16.57
CA PRO A 60 2.30 -9.88 -15.45
C PRO A 60 1.34 -11.00 -15.00
N ARG A 61 0.90 -11.85 -15.93
CA ARG A 61 0.05 -12.99 -15.62
C ARG A 61 0.79 -14.03 -14.78
N GLU A 62 1.99 -14.41 -15.18
CA GLU A 62 2.81 -15.39 -14.46
C GLU A 62 3.16 -14.90 -13.05
N VAL A 63 3.48 -13.61 -12.91
CA VAL A 63 3.69 -12.98 -11.61
C VAL A 63 2.45 -13.08 -10.74
N ASN A 64 1.28 -12.72 -11.28
CA ASN A 64 0.03 -12.74 -10.51
C ASN A 64 -0.38 -14.17 -10.10
N ASP A 65 -0.14 -15.15 -10.97
CA ASP A 65 -0.45 -16.56 -10.70
C ASP A 65 0.38 -17.12 -9.53
N ILE A 66 1.65 -16.71 -9.40
CA ILE A 66 2.54 -17.19 -8.35
C ILE A 66 2.57 -16.29 -7.10
N LEU A 67 2.20 -15.02 -7.22
CA LEU A 67 2.34 -14.02 -6.16
C LEU A 67 1.67 -14.45 -4.85
N ARG A 68 0.43 -14.98 -4.91
CA ARG A 68 -0.27 -15.42 -3.70
C ARG A 68 0.48 -16.54 -2.97
N ALA A 69 1.05 -17.49 -3.71
CA ALA A 69 1.84 -18.56 -3.11
C ALA A 69 3.17 -18.02 -2.53
N ALA A 70 3.83 -17.11 -3.23
CA ALA A 70 5.06 -16.49 -2.74
C ALA A 70 4.84 -15.63 -1.48
N LEU A 71 3.70 -14.95 -1.36
CA LEU A 71 3.32 -14.22 -0.15
C LEU A 71 3.09 -15.17 1.02
N ALA A 72 2.48 -16.34 0.78
CA ALA A 72 2.32 -17.37 1.80
C ALA A 72 3.68 -17.93 2.29
N ASN A 73 4.70 -17.99 1.42
CA ASN A 73 6.09 -18.29 1.83
C ASN A 73 6.71 -17.24 2.77
N CYS A 74 6.14 -16.03 2.82
CA CYS A 74 6.50 -14.98 3.77
C CYS A 74 5.60 -14.96 5.01
N ASP A 75 4.77 -16.00 5.23
CA ASP A 75 3.71 -16.04 6.25
C ASP A 75 2.65 -14.93 6.11
N VAL A 76 2.47 -14.40 4.90
CA VAL A 76 1.51 -13.33 4.60
C VAL A 76 0.33 -13.87 3.80
N THR A 77 -0.87 -13.55 4.27
CA THR A 77 -2.12 -13.87 3.57
C THR A 77 -2.62 -12.64 2.82
N VAL A 78 -3.09 -12.83 1.59
CA VAL A 78 -3.73 -11.76 0.82
C VAL A 78 -5.09 -11.45 1.46
N PRO A 79 -5.37 -10.17 1.80
CA PRO A 79 -6.66 -9.78 2.35
C PRO A 79 -7.83 -10.19 1.44
N ASP A 80 -8.93 -10.62 2.04
CA ASP A 80 -10.11 -11.16 1.35
C ASP A 80 -11.21 -10.12 1.11
N SER A 81 -11.05 -8.91 1.63
CA SER A 81 -11.98 -7.79 1.47
C SER A 81 -11.26 -6.47 1.17
N PRO A 82 -11.91 -5.53 0.45
CA PRO A 82 -11.34 -4.21 0.18
C PRO A 82 -11.00 -3.43 1.45
N GLY A 83 -11.84 -3.50 2.49
CA GLY A 83 -11.56 -2.84 3.78
C GLY A 83 -10.31 -3.39 4.47
N ALA A 84 -10.13 -4.72 4.49
CA ALA A 84 -8.93 -5.34 5.05
C ALA A 84 -7.68 -4.99 4.24
N ALA A 85 -7.78 -4.97 2.90
CA ALA A 85 -6.69 -4.56 2.02
C ALA A 85 -6.30 -3.08 2.24
N ALA A 86 -7.29 -2.20 2.26
CA ALA A 86 -7.08 -0.77 2.52
C ALA A 86 -6.49 -0.54 3.92
N HIS A 87 -6.95 -1.26 4.94
CA HIS A 87 -6.41 -1.14 6.29
C HIS A 87 -4.90 -1.42 6.34
N VAL A 88 -4.44 -2.48 5.68
CA VAL A 88 -3.00 -2.81 5.59
C VAL A 88 -2.24 -1.74 4.80
N ALA A 89 -2.77 -1.30 3.66
CA ALA A 89 -2.14 -0.26 2.84
C ALA A 89 -2.02 1.07 3.61
N PHE A 90 -3.09 1.49 4.28
CA PHE A 90 -3.16 2.72 5.06
C PHE A 90 -2.22 2.70 6.26
N ILE A 91 -2.07 1.57 6.96
CA ILE A 91 -1.05 1.42 8.00
C ILE A 91 0.36 1.62 7.41
N ALA A 92 0.65 1.04 6.24
CA ALA A 92 1.95 1.21 5.61
C ALA A 92 2.21 2.67 5.23
N PHE A 93 1.23 3.37 4.65
CA PHE A 93 1.35 4.80 4.32
C PHE A 93 1.59 5.65 5.57
N ALA A 94 0.84 5.39 6.65
CA ALA A 94 1.00 6.09 7.91
C ALA A 94 2.39 5.88 8.53
N ARG A 95 2.96 4.66 8.42
CA ARG A 95 4.35 4.39 8.86
C ARG A 95 5.37 5.14 8.02
N LEU A 96 5.21 5.15 6.69
CA LEU A 96 6.12 5.90 5.81
C LEU A 96 6.12 7.39 6.12
N LEU A 97 4.95 7.97 6.42
CA LEU A 97 4.84 9.36 6.83
C LEU A 97 5.52 9.58 8.19
N ALA A 98 5.27 8.70 9.17
CA ALA A 98 5.87 8.79 10.49
C ALA A 98 7.41 8.66 10.49
N ASP A 99 7.96 7.95 9.50
CA ASP A 99 9.40 7.79 9.28
C ASP A 99 10.01 8.92 8.42
N ASP A 100 9.26 10.00 8.13
CA ASP A 100 9.66 11.13 7.27
C ASP A 100 10.09 10.69 5.85
N ARG A 101 9.56 9.57 5.35
CA ARG A 101 9.94 8.99 4.04
C ARG A 101 9.06 9.46 2.89
N VAL A 102 7.88 10.00 3.21
CA VAL A 102 6.90 10.53 2.26
C VAL A 102 6.27 11.79 2.84
N THR A 103 5.54 12.55 2.02
CA THR A 103 4.82 13.76 2.45
C THR A 103 3.34 13.48 2.67
N GLU A 104 2.62 14.39 3.32
CA GLU A 104 1.18 14.32 3.53
C GLU A 104 0.43 14.31 2.20
N ARG A 105 0.86 15.13 1.23
CA ARG A 105 0.30 15.11 -0.13
C ARG A 105 0.43 13.74 -0.78
N TRP A 106 1.58 13.09 -0.61
CA TRP A 106 1.80 11.76 -1.14
C TRP A 106 0.82 10.75 -0.51
N VAL A 107 0.59 10.83 0.81
CA VAL A 107 -0.38 9.96 1.49
C VAL A 107 -1.79 10.18 0.94
N LEU A 108 -2.22 11.44 0.81
CA LEU A 108 -3.53 11.79 0.26
C LEU A 108 -3.72 11.26 -1.16
N ASP A 109 -2.72 11.41 -2.03
CA ASP A 109 -2.73 10.85 -3.38
C ASP A 109 -2.93 9.33 -3.36
N ARG A 110 -2.21 8.61 -2.47
CA ARG A 110 -2.33 7.15 -2.37
C ARG A 110 -3.68 6.70 -1.81
N VAL A 111 -4.21 7.43 -0.83
CA VAL A 111 -5.56 7.19 -0.31
C VAL A 111 -6.59 7.32 -1.44
N GLY A 112 -6.50 8.38 -2.24
CA GLY A 112 -7.39 8.59 -3.39
C GLY A 112 -7.37 7.44 -4.40
N GLU A 113 -6.19 6.90 -4.69
CA GLU A 113 -6.02 5.71 -5.54
C GLU A 113 -6.72 4.49 -4.92
N VAL A 114 -6.42 4.15 -3.66
CA VAL A 114 -7.02 2.98 -2.97
C VAL A 114 -8.54 3.09 -2.89
N VAL A 115 -9.08 4.27 -2.55
CA VAL A 115 -10.52 4.49 -2.48
C VAL A 115 -11.16 4.31 -3.86
N SER A 116 -10.56 4.88 -4.91
CA SER A 116 -11.05 4.75 -6.29
C SER A 116 -11.04 3.29 -6.76
N ASP A 117 -9.94 2.57 -6.54
CA ASP A 117 -9.76 1.17 -6.95
C ASP A 117 -10.67 0.22 -6.17
N SER A 118 -11.05 0.59 -4.94
CA SER A 118 -12.06 -0.13 -4.16
C SER A 118 -13.51 0.16 -4.58
N CYS A 119 -13.72 0.95 -5.63
CA CYS A 119 -15.03 1.47 -6.03
C CYS A 119 -15.77 2.19 -4.89
N TYR A 120 -15.05 2.95 -4.07
CA TYR A 120 -15.61 3.71 -2.94
C TYR A 120 -16.35 2.83 -1.93
N ALA A 121 -15.84 1.62 -1.65
CA ALA A 121 -16.46 0.73 -0.69
C ALA A 121 -16.54 1.38 0.69
N ASP A 122 -17.72 1.30 1.33
CA ASP A 122 -17.97 1.89 2.67
C ASP A 122 -16.92 1.43 3.68
N SER A 123 -16.53 0.15 3.65
CA SER A 123 -15.50 -0.41 4.54
C SER A 123 -14.11 0.24 4.40
N VAL A 124 -13.82 0.88 3.26
CA VAL A 124 -12.58 1.62 3.01
C VAL A 124 -12.74 3.07 3.49
N LEU A 125 -13.88 3.68 3.18
CA LEU A 125 -14.19 5.05 3.60
C LEU A 125 -14.28 5.16 5.13
N ASP A 126 -14.82 4.16 5.82
CA ASP A 126 -14.96 4.10 7.28
C ASP A 126 -13.61 4.04 8.04
N LEU A 127 -12.48 3.81 7.34
CA LEU A 127 -11.15 3.87 7.94
C LEU A 127 -10.72 5.34 8.16
N PRO A 128 -9.93 5.64 9.21
CA PRO A 128 -9.42 7.00 9.46
C PRO A 128 -8.78 7.65 8.24
N LEU A 129 -7.91 6.92 7.54
CA LEU A 129 -7.31 7.42 6.29
C LEU A 129 -8.26 7.40 5.09
N GLY A 130 -9.38 6.67 5.12
CA GLY A 130 -10.42 6.79 4.08
C GLY A 130 -11.19 8.11 4.16
N GLN A 131 -11.34 8.66 5.37
CA GLN A 131 -12.10 9.88 5.62
C GLN A 131 -11.42 11.16 5.10
N ILE A 132 -10.10 11.12 4.86
CA ILE A 132 -9.35 12.28 4.35
C ILE A 132 -9.49 12.48 2.83
N LEU A 133 -10.21 11.61 2.12
CA LEU A 133 -10.36 11.69 0.66
C LEU A 133 -10.82 13.09 0.19
N ALA A 134 -11.76 13.69 0.90
CA ALA A 134 -12.33 14.99 0.55
C ALA A 134 -11.32 16.14 0.64
N LEU A 135 -10.19 15.96 1.34
CA LEU A 135 -9.15 16.98 1.44
C LEU A 135 -8.44 17.21 0.10
N ASP A 136 -8.52 16.25 -0.84
CA ASP A 136 -7.90 16.38 -2.16
C ASP A 136 -8.48 17.55 -2.95
N ASP A 137 -9.78 17.83 -2.77
CA ASP A 137 -10.47 18.91 -3.46
C ASP A 137 -9.97 20.30 -3.01
N GLU A 138 -9.53 20.44 -1.76
CA GLU A 138 -9.03 21.71 -1.20
C GLU A 138 -7.52 21.94 -1.49
N TRP A 139 -6.74 20.86 -1.60
CA TRP A 139 -5.28 20.93 -1.59
C TRP A 139 -4.68 21.70 -2.79
N GLY A 140 -3.80 22.66 -2.52
CA GLY A 140 -3.09 23.42 -3.57
C GLY A 140 -3.99 24.38 -4.36
N THR A 141 -5.20 24.63 -3.87
CA THR A 141 -6.14 25.57 -4.47
C THR A 141 -6.18 26.89 -3.69
N ASP A 142 -6.73 27.93 -4.32
CA ASP A 142 -6.92 29.25 -3.67
C ASP A 142 -8.17 29.31 -2.78
N TRP A 143 -8.87 28.19 -2.58
CA TRP A 143 -10.09 28.09 -1.78
C TRP A 143 -9.98 26.95 -0.76
N GLY A 144 -10.76 27.02 0.34
CA GLY A 144 -10.66 26.05 1.42
C GLY A 144 -9.58 26.38 2.45
N ARG A 145 -9.12 25.36 3.17
CA ARG A 145 -8.14 25.50 4.26
C ARG A 145 -6.70 25.59 3.75
N PRO A 146 -5.79 26.23 4.50
CA PRO A 146 -4.36 26.22 4.19
C PRO A 146 -3.78 24.81 4.17
N GLU A 147 -2.79 24.57 3.31
CA GLU A 147 -2.11 23.27 3.22
C GLU A 147 -1.54 22.80 4.56
N GLN A 148 -1.10 23.71 5.44
CA GLN A 148 -0.62 23.33 6.77
C GLN A 148 -1.72 22.73 7.64
N GLU A 149 -2.96 23.22 7.54
CA GLU A 149 -4.09 22.66 8.28
C GLU A 149 -4.49 21.29 7.72
N LEU A 150 -4.51 21.14 6.39
CA LEU A 150 -4.75 19.86 5.72
C LEU A 150 -3.67 18.83 6.08
N ALA A 151 -2.40 19.24 6.12
CA ALA A 151 -1.29 18.39 6.52
C ALA A 151 -1.46 17.86 7.95
N ILE A 152 -1.86 18.73 8.89
CA ILE A 152 -2.13 18.33 10.29
C ILE A 152 -3.25 17.29 10.34
N GLU A 153 -4.33 17.47 9.59
CA GLU A 153 -5.43 16.51 9.55
C GLU A 153 -5.00 15.14 8.99
N ILE A 154 -4.17 15.14 7.95
CA ILE A 154 -3.59 13.90 7.41
C ILE A 154 -2.69 13.22 8.45
N GLN A 155 -1.86 13.98 9.17
CA GLN A 155 -1.02 13.44 10.23
C GLN A 155 -1.86 12.83 11.36
N ASP A 156 -2.96 13.47 11.75
CA ASP A 156 -3.85 12.97 12.80
C ASP A 156 -4.59 11.71 12.34
N ALA A 157 -5.09 11.67 11.10
CA ALA A 157 -5.67 10.46 10.52
C ALA A 157 -4.65 9.31 10.41
N CYS A 158 -3.38 9.59 10.10
CA CYS A 158 -2.31 8.61 10.14
C CYS A 158 -2.09 8.05 11.57
N LYS A 159 -2.09 8.90 12.59
CA LYS A 159 -1.95 8.46 13.99
C LYS A 159 -3.11 7.56 14.41
N ASP A 160 -4.33 7.95 14.06
CA ASP A 160 -5.54 7.17 14.34
C ASP A 160 -5.50 5.81 13.65
N GLN A 161 -5.08 5.79 12.38
CA GLN A 161 -4.89 4.55 11.63
C GLN A 161 -3.87 3.61 12.30
N LEU A 162 -2.75 4.15 12.79
CA LEU A 162 -1.73 3.38 13.50
C LEU A 162 -2.23 2.89 14.87
N ALA A 163 -3.07 3.65 15.56
CA ALA A 163 -3.67 3.26 16.84
C ALA A 163 -4.62 2.06 16.69
N MET A 164 -5.34 1.96 15.56
CA MET A 164 -6.17 0.78 15.26
C MET A 164 -5.35 -0.52 15.17
N SER A 165 -4.10 -0.45 14.68
CA SER A 165 -3.21 -1.61 14.57
C SER A 165 -2.74 -2.17 15.92
N HIS A 166 -2.74 -1.36 16.98
CA HIS A 166 -2.32 -1.75 18.33
C HIS A 166 -3.48 -2.28 19.19
N THR A 167 -4.72 -2.16 18.71
CA THR A 167 -5.93 -2.55 19.47
C THR A 167 -6.40 -3.97 19.16
N SER A 168 -5.79 -4.65 18.18
CA SER A 168 -6.07 -6.06 17.88
C SER A 168 -5.14 -6.97 18.68
N ALA A 169 -5.49 -7.23 19.95
CA ALA A 169 -4.90 -8.25 20.81
C ALA A 169 -5.99 -9.10 21.46
#